data_AF-A0A838R2X8-F1
#
_entry.id   AF-A0A838R2X8-F1
#
_cell.length_a   1.000
_cell.length_b   1.000
_cell.length_c   1.000
_cell.angle_alpha   90.00
_cell.angle_beta   90.00
_cell.angle_gamma   90.00
#
_symmetry.space_group_name_H-M   'P 1'
#
loop_
_entity.id
_entity.type
_entity.pdbx_description
1 polymer ?
#
loop_
_entity_poly.entity_id
_entity_poly.type
_entity_poly.pdbx_seq_one_letter_code
_entity_poly.pdbx_strand_id
1 'polypeptide(L)' 'MLTIGLTGGIASGKSAVAAALARRGAVVFDADQIGHRVLQEPETRNELVARWGAGILEAA' A
#
# COMPACT_ATOMS: atom_id res chain seq x y z
N MET A 1 -6.21 14.95 15.56
CA MET A 1 -4.89 14.73 14.91
C MET A 1 -4.99 15.22 13.47
N LEU A 2 -4.01 15.97 12.97
CA LEU A 2 -4.00 16.45 11.58
C LEU A 2 -3.58 15.30 10.66
N THR A 3 -4.36 15.05 9.60
CA THR A 3 -4.07 14.03 8.59
C THR A 3 -3.80 14.70 7.25
N ILE A 4 -2.72 14.30 6.57
CA ILE A 4 -2.26 14.91 5.32
C ILE A 4 -2.07 13.80 4.29
N GLY A 5 -2.68 13.96 3.11
CA GLY A 5 -2.43 13.09 1.97
C GLY A 5 -1.17 13.53 1.21
N LEU A 6 -0.17 12.66 1.13
CA LEU A 6 1.03 12.87 0.32
C LEU A 6 0.89 12.13 -1.02
N THR A 7 0.81 12.88 -2.12
CA THR A 7 0.66 12.35 -3.48
C THR A 7 1.69 12.96 -4.44
N GLY A 8 1.72 12.47 -5.68
CA GLY A 8 2.71 12.81 -6.69
C GLY A 8 2.91 11.68 -7.72
N GLY A 9 3.48 12.01 -8.88
CA GLY A 9 3.75 11.05 -9.95
C GLY A 9 4.76 9.95 -9.58
N ILE A 10 4.93 8.97 -10.47
CA ILE A 10 5.99 7.97 -10.33
C ILE A 10 7.36 8.66 -10.29
N ALA A 11 8.28 8.17 -9.45
CA ALA A 11 9.61 8.75 -9.25
C ALA A 11 9.66 10.23 -8.81
N SER A 12 8.54 10.83 -8.37
CA SER A 12 8.51 12.24 -7.95
C SER A 12 9.10 12.50 -6.54
N GLY A 13 9.69 11.49 -5.90
CA GLY A 13 10.30 11.62 -4.57
C GLY A 13 9.34 11.56 -3.38
N LYS A 14 8.09 11.07 -3.54
CA LYS A 14 7.12 10.93 -2.43
C LYS A 14 7.69 10.20 -1.21
N SER A 15 8.34 9.05 -1.42
CA SER A 15 8.94 8.26 -0.34
C SER A 15 10.06 9.03 0.39
N ALA A 16 10.81 9.88 -0.32
CA ALA A 16 11.82 10.74 0.30
C ALA A 16 11.18 11.85 1.17
N VAL A 17 10.07 12.43 0.70
CA VAL A 17 9.29 13.42 1.47
C VAL A 17 8.64 12.77 2.69
N ALA A 18 8.02 11.60 2.55
CA ALA A 18 7.45 10.83 3.65
C ALA A 18 8.52 10.53 4.72
N ALA A 19 9.71 10.07 4.31
CA ALA A 19 10.81 9.82 5.24
C ALA A 19 11.30 11.11 5.93
N ALA A 20 11.30 12.25 5.23
CA ALA A 20 11.65 13.54 5.83
C ALA A 20 10.61 14.01 6.86
N LEU A 21 9.32 13.77 6.61
CA LEU A 21 8.25 14.04 7.57
C LEU A 21 8.35 13.11 8.80
N ALA A 22 8.63 11.82 8.58
CA ALA A 22 8.84 10.86 9.66
C ALA A 22 9.99 11.28 10.60
N ARG A 23 11.12 11.72 10.04
CA ARG A 23 12.25 12.26 10.81
C ARG A 23 11.90 13.48 11.65
N ARG A 24 10.80 14.18 11.34
CA ARG A 24 10.28 15.32 12.09
C ARG A 24 9.15 14.95 13.05
N GLY A 25 8.89 13.66 13.26
CA GLY A 25 7.90 13.15 14.21
C GLY A 25 6.52 12.86 13.60
N ALA A 26 6.36 12.96 12.29
CA ALA A 26 5.11 12.53 11.65
C ALA A 26 5.00 11.00 11.68
N VAL A 27 3.81 10.49 11.98
CA VAL A 27 3.50 9.08 11.73
C VAL A 27 3.19 8.92 10.24
N VAL A 28 3.91 8.03 9.57
CA VAL A 28 3.72 7.75 8.14
C VAL A 28 2.87 6.51 7.98
N PHE A 29 1.77 6.65 7.23
CA PHE A 29 0.97 5.56 6.72
C PHE A 29 1.27 5.40 5.23
N ASP A 30 1.88 4.29 4.84
CA ASP A 30 2.16 3.95 3.44
C ASP A 30 1.03 3.07 2.89
N ALA A 31 0.19 3.66 2.03
CA ALA A 31 -0.97 2.97 1.46
C ALA A 31 -0.57 1.84 0.50
N ASP A 32 0.53 1.99 -0.25
CA ASP A 32 0.97 0.99 -1.21
C ASP A 32 1.46 -0.26 -0.46
N GLN A 33 2.30 -0.08 0.56
CA GLN A 33 2.79 -1.18 1.38
C GLN A 33 1.65 -1.92 2.09
N ILE A 34 0.71 -1.17 2.68
CA ILE A 34 -0.42 -1.76 3.41
C ILE A 34 -1.36 -2.48 2.44
N GLY A 35 -1.62 -1.91 1.27
CA GLY A 35 -2.39 -2.57 0.22
C GLY A 35 -1.80 -3.93 -0.17
N HIS A 36 -0.48 -4.01 -0.39
CA HIS A 36 0.18 -5.30 -0.69
C HIS A 36 0.02 -6.33 0.43
N ARG A 37 0.08 -5.90 1.70
CA ARG A 37 -0.14 -6.80 2.84
C ARG A 37 -1.57 -7.32 2.86
N VAL A 38 -2.56 -6.45 2.65
CA VAL A 38 -3.97 -6.81 2.60
C VAL A 38 -4.24 -7.85 1.50
N LEU A 39 -3.56 -7.75 0.36
CA LEU A 39 -3.69 -8.75 -0.73
C LEU A 39 -3.21 -10.16 -0.32
N GLN A 40 -2.40 -10.30 0.73
CA GLN A 40 -1.95 -11.60 1.25
C GLN A 40 -2.89 -12.18 2.30
N GLU A 41 -3.87 -11.40 2.80
CA GLU A 41 -4.82 -11.90 3.79
C GLU A 41 -5.74 -12.96 3.17
N PRO A 42 -5.97 -14.11 3.83
CA PRO A 42 -6.74 -15.20 3.26
C PRO A 42 -8.13 -14.78 2.78
N GLU A 43 -8.84 -13.96 3.55
CA GLU A 43 -10.19 -13.48 3.24
C GLU A 43 -10.17 -12.65 1.97
N THR A 44 -9.26 -11.67 1.88
CA THR A 44 -9.09 -10.83 0.69
C THR A 44 -8.72 -11.68 -0.52
N ARG A 45 -7.75 -12.59 -0.38
CA ARG A 45 -7.34 -13.49 -1.47
C ARG A 45 -8.50 -14.35 -1.96
N ASN A 46 -9.32 -14.88 -1.06
CA ASN A 46 -10.48 -15.69 -1.41
C ASN A 46 -11.54 -14.87 -2.16
N GLU A 47 -11.81 -13.63 -1.72
CA GLU A 47 -12.71 -12.71 -2.43
C GLU A 47 -12.20 -12.38 -3.83
N LEU A 48 -10.90 -12.12 -3.98
CA LEU A 48 -10.29 -11.85 -5.27
C LEU A 48 -10.42 -13.08 -6.20
N VAL A 49 -10.11 -14.29 -5.71
CA VAL A 49 -10.22 -15.52 -6.50
C VAL A 49 -11.67 -15.83 -6.86
N ALA A 50 -12.63 -15.60 -5.96
CA ALA A 50 -14.05 -15.79 -6.24
C ALA A 50 -14.54 -14.87 -7.37
N ARG A 51 -13.98 -13.66 -7.47
CA ARG A 51 -14.39 -12.66 -8.46
C ARG A 51 -13.67 -12.78 -9.80
N TRP A 52 -12.35 -13.02 -9.79
CA TRP A 52 -11.51 -12.98 -10.99
C TRP A 52 -10.96 -14.35 -11.40
N GLY A 53 -11.22 -15.40 -10.61
CA GLY A 53 -10.71 -16.76 -10.83
C GLY A 53 -9.29 -16.96 -10.30
N ALA A 54 -8.84 -18.22 -10.24
CA ALA A 54 -7.53 -18.59 -9.69
C ALA A 54 -6.34 -18.15 -10.57
N GLY A 55 -6.57 -17.73 -11.81
CA GLY A 55 -5.51 -17.28 -12.74
C GLY A 55 -4.81 -15.99 -12.34
N ILE A 56 -5.32 -15.28 -11.33
CA ILE A 56 -4.66 -14.09 -10.76
C ILE A 56 -3.52 -14.44 -9.79
N LEU A 57 -3.43 -15.71 -9.37
CA LEU A 57 -2.41 -16.18 -8.45
C LEU A 57 -1.13 -16.52 -9.24
N GLU A 58 0.03 -16.18 -8.69
CA GLU A 58 1.30 -16.68 -9.23
C GLU A 58 1.32 -18.22 -9.15
N ALA A 59 1.92 -18.85 -10.16
CA ALA A 59 2.17 -20.28 -10.13
C ALA A 59 3.20 -20.59 -9.02
N ALA A 60 2.92 -21.62 -8.22
CA ALA A 60 3.81 -22.09 -7.16
C ALA A 60 5.09 -22.73 -7.70
#